data_AF-A0A350KPB0-F1
#
_entry.id   AF-A0A350KPB0-F1
#
_cell.length_a   1.000
_cell.length_b   1.000
_cell.length_c   1.000
_cell.angle_alpha   90.00
_cell.angle_beta   90.00
_cell.angle_gamma   90.00
#
_symmetry.space_group_name_H-M   'P 1'
#
loop_
_entity.id
_entity.type
_entity.pdbx_description
1 polymer ?
#
loop_
_entity_poly.entity_id
_entity_poly.type
_entity_poly.pdbx_seq_one_letter_code
_entity_poly.pdbx_strand_id
1 'polypeptide(L)'
;MTVYYEKKDGKIIRWTKSEQQAVLEKMTERCADEDLVGTEDGGYFLRGEAPETPEERKSEKIRTKRNRLLAESDWTQANDSPLSETERRKWRAYRQALRDMPSQTNFPHSVAWPEKE
;
A
#
# COMPACT_ATOMS: atom_id res chain seq x y z
N MET A 1 14.28 -2.14 -8.64
CA MET A 1 13.83 -3.54 -8.65
C MET A 1 12.89 -3.69 -9.83
N THR A 2 13.26 -4.42 -10.89
CA THR A 2 12.39 -4.56 -12.08
C THR A 2 11.16 -5.37 -11.70
N VAL A 3 9.99 -4.77 -11.85
CA VAL A 3 8.70 -5.42 -11.60
C VAL A 3 8.07 -5.72 -12.95
N TYR A 4 7.49 -6.90 -13.09
CA TYR A 4 6.71 -7.27 -14.27
C TYR A 4 5.24 -7.25 -13.87
N TYR A 5 4.38 -6.73 -14.74
CA TYR A 5 2.95 -6.73 -14.45
C TYR A 5 2.12 -7.01 -15.69
N GLU A 6 0.98 -7.64 -15.48
CA GLU A 6 -0.05 -7.88 -16.47
C GLU A 6 -1.29 -7.07 -16.09
N LYS A 7 -1.93 -6.43 -17.07
CA LYS A 7 -3.20 -5.71 -16.87
C LYS A 7 -4.34 -6.56 -17.44
N LYS A 8 -5.08 -7.23 -16.57
CA LYS A 8 -6.25 -8.05 -16.92
C LYS A 8 -7.50 -7.46 -16.25
N ASP A 9 -8.53 -7.13 -17.03
CA ASP A 9 -9.81 -6.59 -16.54
C ASP A 9 -9.70 -5.38 -15.59
N GLY A 10 -8.73 -4.49 -15.84
CA GLY A 10 -8.49 -3.30 -15.00
C GLY A 10 -7.78 -3.58 -13.68
N LYS A 11 -7.40 -4.83 -13.41
CA LYS A 11 -6.54 -5.23 -12.29
C LYS A 11 -5.10 -5.39 -12.77
N ILE A 12 -4.16 -5.04 -11.89
CA ILE A 12 -2.73 -5.16 -12.13
C ILE A 12 -2.22 -6.33 -11.32
N ILE A 13 -1.73 -7.37 -11.99
CA ILE A 13 -1.10 -8.53 -11.36
C ILE A 13 0.40 -8.32 -11.44
N ARG A 14 1.08 -8.24 -10.29
CA ARG A 14 2.54 -8.12 -10.23
C ARG A 14 3.16 -9.50 -10.14
N TRP A 15 4.21 -9.70 -10.91
CA TRP A 15 4.95 -10.95 -11.00
C TRP A 15 6.38 -10.74 -10.51
N THR A 16 6.91 -11.71 -9.77
CA THR A 16 8.34 -11.76 -9.43
C THR A 16 9.16 -12.24 -10.63
N LYS A 17 10.46 -11.96 -10.62
CA LYS A 17 11.37 -12.39 -11.71
C LYS A 17 11.38 -13.91 -11.91
N SER A 18 11.26 -14.68 -10.83
CA SER A 18 11.18 -16.15 -10.91
C SER A 18 9.90 -16.64 -11.56
N GLU A 19 8.76 -16.01 -11.25
CA GLU A 19 7.48 -16.37 -11.85
C GLU A 19 7.42 -15.93 -13.32
N GLN A 20 8.00 -14.78 -13.65
CA GLN A 20 8.17 -14.31 -15.04
C GLN A 20 9.00 -15.31 -15.86
N GLN A 21 10.11 -15.82 -15.33
CA GLN A 21 10.96 -16.78 -16.03
C GLN A 21 10.20 -18.09 -16.34
N ALA A 22 9.42 -18.60 -15.39
CA ALA A 22 8.61 -19.81 -15.58
C ALA A 22 7.48 -19.62 -16.61
N VAL A 23 6.94 -18.40 -16.74
CA VAL A 23 5.95 -18.05 -17.76
C VAL A 23 6.63 -17.89 -19.13
N LEU A 24 7.77 -17.19 -19.18
CA LEU A 24 8.55 -16.97 -20.40
C LEU A 24 9.04 -18.29 -21.02
N GLU A 25 9.43 -19.26 -20.19
CA GLU A 25 9.88 -20.59 -20.62
C GLU A 25 8.75 -21.44 -21.20
N LYS A 26 7.50 -21.16 -20.86
CA LYS A 26 6.32 -21.87 -21.37
C LYS A 26 5.72 -21.22 -22.62
N MET A 27 6.25 -20.07 -23.06
CA MET A 27 5.71 -19.28 -24.16
C MET A 27 6.41 -19.50 -25.49
N THR A 28 5.62 -19.51 -26.56
CA THR A 28 6.05 -19.97 -27.89
C THR A 28 6.50 -18.85 -28.84
N GLU A 29 6.12 -17.58 -28.62
CA GLU A 29 6.48 -16.48 -29.52
C GLU A 29 7.01 -15.25 -28.78
N ARG A 30 8.29 -14.96 -28.98
CA ARG A 30 8.95 -13.73 -28.53
C ARG A 30 8.77 -12.67 -29.61
N CYS A 31 7.97 -11.64 -29.34
CA CYS A 31 7.85 -10.50 -30.24
C CYS A 31 9.16 -9.69 -30.23
N ALA A 32 9.50 -9.04 -31.35
CA ALA A 32 10.83 -8.44 -31.58
C ALA A 32 11.19 -7.28 -30.63
N ASP A 33 10.21 -6.71 -29.93
CA ASP A 33 10.43 -5.81 -28.80
C ASP A 33 10.65 -6.65 -27.53
N GLU A 34 11.89 -6.69 -27.03
CA GLU A 34 12.31 -7.44 -25.83
C GLU A 34 11.49 -7.11 -24.55
N ASP A 35 10.67 -6.07 -24.60
CA ASP A 35 9.88 -5.53 -23.49
C ASP A 35 8.39 -5.89 -23.51
N LEU A 36 7.91 -6.58 -24.56
CA LEU A 36 6.51 -7.04 -24.72
C LEU A 36 6.45 -8.56 -24.88
N VAL A 37 5.86 -9.22 -23.89
CA VAL A 37 5.65 -10.68 -23.89
C VAL A 37 4.14 -10.95 -23.82
N GLY A 38 3.58 -11.68 -24.79
CA GLY A 38 2.16 -12.03 -24.83
C GLY A 38 1.83 -13.29 -24.04
N THR A 39 0.67 -13.35 -23.35
CA THR A 39 0.15 -14.52 -22.60
C THR A 39 -0.66 -15.48 -23.45
N GLU A 40 -0.73 -16.77 -23.05
CA GLU A 40 -1.57 -17.79 -23.72
C GLU A 40 -3.06 -17.39 -23.75
N ASP A 41 -3.49 -16.54 -22.81
CA ASP A 41 -4.83 -15.93 -22.76
C ASP A 41 -4.98 -14.65 -23.61
N GLY A 42 -3.97 -14.27 -24.40
CA GLY A 42 -3.97 -13.06 -25.22
C GLY A 42 -3.70 -11.74 -24.47
N GLY A 43 -3.20 -11.82 -23.23
CA GLY A 43 -2.71 -10.65 -22.46
C GLY A 43 -1.29 -10.25 -22.85
N TYR A 44 -0.79 -9.14 -22.32
CA TYR A 44 0.57 -8.66 -22.55
C TYR A 44 1.22 -8.23 -21.24
N PHE A 45 2.51 -8.55 -21.09
CA PHE A 45 3.36 -8.09 -20.00
C PHE A 45 4.03 -6.77 -20.37
N LEU A 46 4.06 -5.85 -19.41
CA LEU A 46 4.82 -4.62 -19.51
C LEU A 46 6.01 -4.69 -18.55
N ARG A 47 7.22 -4.55 -19.09
CA ARG A 47 8.44 -4.36 -18.30
C ARG A 47 8.53 -2.90 -17.88
N GLY A 48 8.48 -2.61 -16.59
CA GLY A 48 8.58 -1.22 -16.12
C GLY A 48 8.09 -1.01 -14.70
N GLU A 49 7.77 0.23 -14.38
CA GLU A 49 7.11 0.56 -13.10
C GLU A 49 5.63 0.19 -13.21
N ALA A 50 5.19 -0.71 -12.33
CA ALA A 50 3.79 -1.11 -12.28
C ALA A 50 2.93 0.09 -11.91
N PRO A 51 1.82 0.38 -12.63
CA PRO A 51 0.94 1.46 -12.26
C PRO A 51 0.44 1.21 -10.84
N GLU A 52 0.40 2.27 -10.03
CA GLU A 52 -0.18 2.16 -8.70
C GLU A 52 -1.65 1.81 -8.82
N THR A 53 -2.05 0.71 -8.18
CA THR A 53 -3.47 0.36 -8.14
C THR A 53 -4.26 1.45 -7.39
N PRO A 54 -5.54 1.66 -7.73
CA PRO A 54 -6.39 2.58 -6.97
C PRO A 54 -6.43 2.26 -5.47
N GLU A 55 -6.27 1.00 -5.10
CA GLU A 55 -6.22 0.52 -3.71
C GLU A 55 -4.93 0.93 -3.01
N GLU A 56 -3.77 0.77 -3.65
CA GLU A 56 -2.49 1.23 -3.11
C GLU A 56 -2.51 2.74 -2.86
N ARG A 57 -2.96 3.53 -3.83
CA ARG A 57 -3.11 4.99 -3.66
C ARG A 57 -4.04 5.37 -2.51
N LYS A 58 -5.14 4.64 -2.31
CA LYS A 58 -6.03 4.85 -1.15
C LYS A 58 -5.32 4.50 0.16
N SER A 59 -4.63 3.36 0.19
CA SER A 59 -3.88 2.90 1.36
C SER A 59 -2.81 3.91 1.77
N GLU A 60 -2.12 4.51 0.81
CA GLU A 60 -1.12 5.55 1.04
C GLU A 60 -1.72 6.82 1.58
N LYS A 61 -2.84 7.31 1.00
CA LYS A 61 -3.54 8.49 1.54
C LYS A 61 -3.91 8.30 3.01
N ILE A 62 -4.39 7.11 3.38
CA ILE A 62 -4.73 6.78 4.76
C ILE A 62 -3.48 6.74 5.64
N ARG A 63 -2.42 6.06 5.21
CA ARG A 63 -1.14 6.01 5.95
C ARG A 63 -0.52 7.39 6.15
N THR A 64 -0.60 8.26 5.14
CA THR A 64 -0.13 9.66 5.20
C THR A 64 -0.94 10.46 6.20
N LYS A 65 -2.28 10.37 6.17
CA LYS A 65 -3.13 11.05 7.16
C LYS A 65 -2.86 10.54 8.58
N ARG A 66 -2.67 9.24 8.77
CA ARG A 66 -2.28 8.65 10.06
C ARG A 66 -0.95 9.23 10.56
N ASN A 67 0.07 9.25 9.69
CA ASN A 67 1.39 9.77 10.05
C ASN A 67 1.31 11.25 10.45
N ARG A 68 0.51 12.05 9.74
CA ARG A 68 0.26 13.45 10.11
C ARG A 68 -0.37 13.58 11.49
N LEU A 69 -1.41 12.80 11.80
CA LEU A 69 -2.07 12.85 13.12
C LEU A 69 -1.16 12.37 14.25
N LEU A 70 -0.28 11.39 13.99
CA LEU A 70 0.75 10.97 14.93
C LEU A 70 1.79 12.09 15.15
N ALA A 71 2.20 12.81 14.11
CA ALA A 71 3.11 13.95 14.26
C ALA A 71 2.44 15.10 15.04
N GLU A 72 1.18 15.44 14.73
CA GLU A 72 0.42 16.49 15.43
C GLU A 72 0.21 16.19 16.93
N SER A 73 0.19 14.92 17.32
CA SER A 73 0.01 14.49 18.72
C SER A 73 1.32 14.10 19.40
N ASP A 74 2.48 14.30 18.78
CA ASP A 74 3.76 13.82 19.32
C ASP A 74 4.19 14.57 20.58
N TRP A 75 3.94 15.88 20.62
CA TRP A 75 4.22 16.76 21.77
C TRP A 75 3.49 16.32 23.06
N THR A 76 2.39 15.56 22.95
CA THR A 76 1.62 15.05 24.10
C THR A 76 2.33 13.91 24.82
N GLN A 77 3.32 13.29 24.19
CA GLN A 77 4.09 12.17 24.74
C GLN A 77 5.41 12.62 25.36
N ALA A 78 5.80 13.88 25.16
CA ALA A 78 7.01 14.43 25.76
C ALA A 78 6.88 14.47 27.29
N ASN A 79 7.99 14.21 27.99
CA ASN A 79 8.03 14.30 29.46
C ASN A 79 7.82 15.73 29.98
N ASP A 80 8.13 16.74 29.16
CA ASP A 80 7.93 18.16 29.45
C ASP A 80 6.56 18.67 28.96
N SER A 81 5.64 17.77 28.62
CA SER A 81 4.30 18.16 28.19
C SER A 81 3.52 18.75 29.39
N PRO A 82 2.80 19.88 29.21
CA PRO A 82 1.99 20.48 30.27
C PRO A 82 0.73 19.68 30.64
N LEU A 83 0.53 18.52 30.01
CA LEU A 83 -0.64 17.67 30.20
C LEU A 83 -0.59 16.88 31.51
N SER A 84 -1.75 16.68 32.12
CA SER A 84 -1.92 15.76 33.23
C SER A 84 -1.69 14.30 32.79
N GLU A 85 -1.39 13.41 33.75
CA GLU A 85 -1.25 11.98 33.46
C GLU A 85 -2.51 11.37 32.81
N THR A 86 -3.69 11.87 33.20
CA THR A 86 -4.98 11.44 32.64
C THR A 86 -5.10 11.83 31.16
N GLU A 87 -4.75 13.07 30.80
CA GLU A 87 -4.74 13.53 29.40
C GLU A 87 -3.70 12.78 28.59
N ARG A 88 -2.50 12.55 29.14
CA ARG A 88 -1.45 11.78 28.49
C ARG A 88 -1.89 10.34 28.18
N ARG A 89 -2.69 9.73 29.06
CA ARG A 89 -3.29 8.40 28.83
C ARG A 89 -4.32 8.41 27.70
N LYS A 90 -5.19 9.42 27.64
CA LYS A 90 -6.13 9.61 26.53
C LYS A 90 -5.41 9.74 25.18
N TRP A 91 -4.38 10.58 25.11
CA TRP A 91 -3.55 10.74 23.92
C TRP A 91 -2.80 9.45 23.53
N ARG A 92 -2.36 8.65 24.51
CA ARG A 92 -1.79 7.32 24.24
C ARG A 92 -2.82 6.38 23.59
N ALA A 93 -4.04 6.33 24.10
CA ALA A 93 -5.12 5.53 23.53
C ALA A 93 -5.46 5.99 22.10
N TYR A 94 -5.58 7.30 21.87
CA TYR A 94 -5.77 7.90 20.55
C TYR A 94 -4.66 7.49 19.55
N ARG A 95 -3.39 7.61 19.94
CA ARG A 95 -2.24 7.23 19.10
C ARG A 95 -2.19 5.73 18.83
N GLN A 96 -2.63 4.90 19.77
CA GLN A 96 -2.72 3.46 19.58
C GLN A 96 -3.79 3.11 18.54
N ALA A 97 -4.99 3.69 18.66
CA ALA A 97 -6.06 3.52 17.69
C ALA A 97 -5.64 3.94 16.26
N LEU A 98 -4.86 5.02 16.12
CA LEU A 98 -4.28 5.41 14.83
C LEU A 98 -3.30 4.37 14.26
N ARG A 99 -2.50 3.72 15.10
CA ARG A 99 -1.54 2.69 14.66
C ARG A 99 -2.23 1.40 14.26
N ASP A 100 -3.33 1.06 14.91
CA ASP A 100 -4.11 -0.16 14.66
C ASP A 100 -5.00 -0.06 13.40
N MET A 101 -5.06 1.11 12.75
CA MET A 101 -5.84 1.32 11.53
C MET A 101 -5.56 0.34 10.37
N PRO A 102 -4.31 -0.01 10.00
CA PRO A 102 -4.06 -0.94 8.91
C PRO A 102 -4.56 -2.37 9.18
N SER A 103 -4.82 -2.70 10.44
CA SER A 103 -5.37 -3.99 10.87
C SER A 103 -6.90 -4.02 10.83
N GLN A 104 -7.57 -2.91 10.48
CA GLN A 104 -9.03 -2.88 10.36
C GLN A 104 -9.48 -3.68 9.13
N THR A 105 -10.55 -4.45 9.29
CA THR A 105 -11.10 -5.36 8.26
C THR A 105 -11.48 -4.67 6.94
N ASN A 106 -11.75 -3.36 7.00
CA ASN A 106 -12.20 -2.57 5.85
C ASN A 106 -11.10 -1.67 5.26
N PHE A 107 -9.85 -1.79 5.70
CA PHE A 107 -8.73 -1.05 5.12
C PHE A 107 -8.45 -1.54 3.68
N PRO A 108 -8.23 -0.65 2.68
CA PRO A 108 -8.22 0.82 2.72
C PRO A 108 -9.55 1.49 2.28
N HIS A 109 -10.66 0.76 2.23
CA HIS A 109 -11.94 1.24 1.69
C HIS A 109 -12.75 2.06 2.70
N SER A 110 -12.81 1.63 3.96
CA SER A 110 -13.51 2.32 5.04
C SER A 110 -12.70 2.16 6.32
N VAL A 111 -12.23 3.28 6.89
CA VAL A 111 -11.36 3.27 8.08
C VAL A 111 -11.96 4.20 9.12
N ALA A 112 -12.20 3.68 10.31
CA ALA A 112 -12.69 4.46 11.44
C ALA A 112 -11.52 5.26 12.02
N TRP A 113 -11.65 6.59 12.01
CA TRP A 113 -10.67 7.49 12.60
C TRP A 113 -11.08 7.81 14.05
N PRO A 114 -10.17 7.72 15.03
CA PRO A 114 -10.47 8.18 16.37
C PRO A 114 -10.68 9.70 16.37
N GLU A 115 -11.59 10.19 17.21
CA GLU A 115 -11.78 11.62 17.45
C GLU A 115 -10.62 12.16 18.31
N LYS A 116 -10.28 13.43 18.13
CA LYS A 116 -9.25 14.09 18.95
C LYS A 116 -9.83 14.31 20.36
N GLU A 117 -9.08 13.91 21.38
CA GLU A 117 -9.40 14.10 22.81
C GLU A 117 -9.13 15.52 23.30
#